data_AF-A0A0G1SK38-F1
#
_entry.id   AF-A0A0G1SK38-F1
#
_cell.length_a   1.000
_cell.length_b   1.000
_cell.length_c   1.000
_cell.angle_alpha   90.00
_cell.angle_beta   90.00
_cell.angle_gamma   90.00
#
_symmetry.space_group_name_H-M   'P 1'
#
loop_
_entity.id
_entity.type
_entity.pdbx_description
1 polymer ?
#
loop_
_entity_poly.entity_id
_entity_poly.type
_entity_poly.pdbx_seq_one_letter_code
_entity_poly.pdbx_strand_id
1 'polypeptide(L)'
;DVYANGFTCSGYATLDFCHGMYISANNNIIEYSKIHGNAGWGVQVYDGAGTISNNIVRYNLVYDNATAGLRGVGIGLYSGPGHEAYGNIVWGNNYGITMNYGATEAQVHDNTIYRNGGTYILDVNGLNSAGIYNNTLINQDVPSPIPPIPGGGATTPINGQCGTTQNTCTAGALSDTADSATQYLWQCIGSSNGGGTASCSLPRSDTPPNQSPIPLAMYRFIKRRWNGVVQSSQI
;
A
#
# COMPACT_ATOMS: atom_id res chain seq x y z
N ASP A 1 -3.50 5.06 -16.14
CA ASP A 1 -4.83 5.55 -16.51
C ASP A 1 -5.25 4.83 -17.78
N VAL A 2 -6.40 4.14 -17.76
CA VAL A 2 -6.88 3.24 -18.83
C VAL A 2 -8.31 3.64 -19.16
N TYR A 3 -8.49 4.38 -20.25
CA TYR A 3 -9.79 4.91 -20.62
C TYR A 3 -9.97 5.04 -22.12
N ALA A 4 -11.23 5.18 -22.54
CA ALA A 4 -11.61 5.32 -23.95
C ALA A 4 -11.12 4.15 -24.84
N ASN A 5 -10.82 2.99 -24.25
CA ASN A 5 -10.42 1.82 -25.02
C ASN A 5 -11.65 1.10 -25.57
N GLY A 6 -11.46 0.47 -26.73
CA GLY A 6 -12.42 -0.49 -27.24
C GLY A 6 -13.59 0.07 -28.07
N PHE A 7 -13.65 1.38 -28.32
CA PHE A 7 -14.73 1.99 -29.11
C PHE A 7 -14.65 1.69 -30.62
N THR A 8 -13.50 1.18 -31.07
CA THR A 8 -13.24 0.89 -32.49
C THR A 8 -12.87 -0.58 -32.73
N CYS A 9 -13.13 -1.51 -31.78
CA CYS A 9 -12.84 -2.92 -32.10
C CYS A 9 -13.76 -3.35 -33.25
N SER A 10 -13.13 -3.65 -34.39
CA SER A 10 -13.80 -4.24 -35.54
C SER A 10 -13.70 -5.77 -35.42
N GLY A 11 -14.77 -6.48 -35.79
CA GLY A 11 -14.78 -7.95 -35.87
C GLY A 11 -15.66 -8.68 -34.86
N TYR A 12 -16.30 -7.96 -33.94
CA TYR A 12 -17.29 -8.53 -33.01
C TYR A 12 -18.69 -7.97 -33.31
N ALA A 13 -19.72 -8.81 -33.14
CA ALA A 13 -21.12 -8.39 -33.30
C ALA A 13 -21.58 -7.40 -32.21
N THR A 14 -20.80 -7.22 -31.14
CA THR A 14 -21.04 -6.30 -30.04
C THR A 14 -19.73 -5.70 -29.55
N LEU A 15 -19.79 -4.52 -28.92
CA LEU A 15 -18.65 -3.89 -28.25
C LEU A 15 -18.40 -4.45 -26.83
N ASP A 16 -19.05 -5.55 -26.47
CA ASP A 16 -18.83 -6.22 -25.18
C ASP A 16 -17.41 -6.73 -25.04
N PHE A 17 -16.81 -7.22 -26.13
CA PHE A 17 -15.49 -7.84 -26.12
C PHE A 17 -14.32 -6.83 -26.22
N CYS A 18 -14.63 -5.57 -25.95
CA CYS A 18 -13.74 -4.43 -26.11
C CYS A 18 -13.31 -3.88 -24.75
N HIS A 19 -12.48 -4.66 -24.07
CA HIS A 19 -12.12 -4.46 -22.67
C HIS A 19 -11.11 -3.30 -22.50
N GLY A 20 -11.09 -2.70 -21.32
CA GLY A 20 -10.02 -1.80 -20.90
C GLY A 20 -8.71 -2.58 -20.73
N MET A 21 -8.76 -3.69 -19.99
CA MET A 21 -7.67 -4.64 -19.86
C MET A 21 -8.16 -6.08 -19.94
N TYR A 22 -7.45 -6.91 -20.70
CA TYR A 22 -7.69 -8.34 -20.84
C TYR A 22 -6.43 -9.11 -20.44
N ILE A 23 -6.54 -9.97 -19.43
CA ILE A 23 -5.42 -10.67 -18.80
C ILE A 23 -5.64 -12.18 -18.97
N SER A 24 -4.83 -12.78 -19.84
CA SER A 24 -4.82 -14.23 -20.13
C SER A 24 -3.50 -14.90 -19.77
N ALA A 25 -2.87 -14.44 -18.70
CA ALA A 25 -1.62 -14.96 -18.17
C ALA A 25 -1.74 -15.17 -16.65
N ASN A 26 -0.74 -15.84 -16.05
CA ASN A 26 -0.68 -16.12 -14.61
C ASN A 26 0.05 -15.02 -13.83
N ASN A 27 -0.24 -14.90 -12.53
CA ASN A 27 0.54 -14.14 -11.56
C ASN A 27 0.74 -12.64 -11.89
N ASN A 28 -0.25 -12.02 -12.50
CA ASN A 28 -0.22 -10.58 -12.80
C ASN A 28 -0.81 -9.77 -11.66
N ILE A 29 -0.30 -8.55 -11.48
CA ILE A 29 -0.82 -7.57 -10.53
C ILE A 29 -1.29 -6.34 -11.31
N ILE A 30 -2.55 -5.97 -11.12
CA ILE A 30 -3.17 -4.75 -11.62
C ILE A 30 -3.46 -3.88 -10.41
N GLU A 31 -2.71 -2.79 -10.24
CA GLU A 31 -2.84 -1.95 -9.06
C GLU A 31 -2.72 -0.44 -9.31
N TYR A 32 -3.28 0.33 -8.38
CA TYR A 32 -3.22 1.79 -8.32
C TYR A 32 -3.62 2.51 -9.62
N SER A 33 -4.51 1.91 -10.40
CA SER A 33 -4.93 2.40 -11.70
C SER A 33 -6.33 2.99 -11.68
N LYS A 34 -6.54 4.01 -12.52
CA LYS A 34 -7.87 4.46 -12.93
C LYS A 34 -8.24 3.74 -14.22
N ILE A 35 -9.37 3.04 -14.23
CA ILE A 35 -9.82 2.20 -15.34
C ILE A 35 -11.27 2.53 -15.60
N HIS A 36 -11.54 3.32 -16.64
CA HIS A 36 -12.85 3.92 -16.79
C HIS A 36 -13.25 4.26 -18.21
N GLY A 37 -14.55 4.44 -18.45
CA GLY A 37 -15.03 4.91 -19.75
C GLY A 37 -14.62 3.99 -20.91
N ASN A 38 -14.42 2.69 -20.64
CA ASN A 38 -14.10 1.71 -21.67
C ASN A 38 -15.38 1.15 -22.29
N ALA A 39 -15.31 0.71 -23.54
CA ALA A 39 -16.47 0.23 -24.27
C ALA A 39 -17.08 -1.02 -23.64
N GLY A 40 -16.26 -2.00 -23.28
CA GLY A 40 -16.64 -3.25 -22.61
C GLY A 40 -16.23 -3.27 -21.13
N TRP A 41 -15.56 -4.35 -20.70
CA TRP A 41 -15.15 -4.53 -19.30
C TRP A 41 -14.11 -3.49 -18.89
N GLY A 42 -14.05 -3.14 -17.60
CA GLY A 42 -12.89 -2.43 -17.06
C GLY A 42 -11.67 -3.35 -17.05
N VAL A 43 -11.74 -4.41 -16.24
CA VAL A 43 -10.74 -5.47 -16.17
C VAL A 43 -11.39 -6.82 -16.43
N GLN A 44 -10.79 -7.62 -17.30
CA GLN A 44 -11.15 -9.02 -17.50
C GLN A 44 -9.93 -9.91 -17.33
N VAL A 45 -9.96 -10.76 -16.30
CA VAL A 45 -9.04 -11.87 -16.13
C VAL A 45 -9.73 -13.10 -16.72
N TYR A 46 -9.27 -13.58 -17.87
CA TYR A 46 -9.92 -14.69 -18.58
C TYR A 46 -9.00 -15.37 -19.59
N ASP A 47 -9.13 -16.69 -19.68
CA ASP A 47 -8.68 -17.47 -20.82
C ASP A 47 -9.70 -18.56 -21.17
N GLY A 48 -9.83 -18.86 -22.46
CA GLY A 48 -10.76 -19.91 -22.92
C GLY A 48 -10.38 -21.31 -22.45
N ALA A 49 -9.12 -21.52 -22.04
CA ALA A 49 -8.61 -22.82 -21.61
C ALA A 49 -8.78 -23.08 -20.09
N GLY A 50 -9.08 -22.05 -19.28
CA GLY A 50 -9.16 -22.17 -17.82
C GLY A 50 -7.82 -22.47 -17.16
N THR A 51 -6.72 -22.01 -17.77
CA THR A 51 -5.35 -22.32 -17.33
C THR A 51 -4.65 -21.17 -16.62
N ILE A 52 -5.29 -20.00 -16.55
CA ILE A 52 -4.75 -18.86 -15.83
C ILE A 52 -5.01 -18.97 -14.33
N SER A 53 -4.21 -18.29 -13.52
CA SER A 53 -4.26 -18.40 -12.06
C SER A 53 -3.59 -17.21 -11.38
N ASN A 54 -3.96 -16.98 -10.12
CA ASN A 54 -3.25 -16.12 -9.18
C ASN A 54 -3.04 -14.66 -9.64
N ASN A 55 -3.96 -14.14 -10.45
CA ASN A 55 -3.97 -12.74 -10.82
C ASN A 55 -4.66 -11.89 -9.75
N ILE A 56 -4.08 -10.74 -9.44
CA ILE A 56 -4.52 -9.83 -8.39
C ILE A 56 -4.93 -8.49 -9.02
N VAL A 57 -6.14 -8.03 -8.72
CA VAL A 57 -6.66 -6.71 -9.08
C VAL A 57 -6.89 -5.93 -7.78
N ARG A 58 -6.02 -4.96 -7.44
CA ARG A 58 -6.09 -4.28 -6.15
C ARG A 58 -5.93 -2.77 -6.18
N TYR A 59 -6.55 -2.08 -5.23
CA TYR A 59 -6.35 -0.62 -5.05
C TYR A 59 -6.61 0.23 -6.31
N ASN A 60 -7.51 -0.23 -7.19
CA ASN A 60 -7.87 0.49 -8.41
C ASN A 60 -9.16 1.30 -8.23
N LEU A 61 -9.30 2.35 -9.04
CA LEU A 61 -10.57 3.03 -9.29
C LEU A 61 -11.13 2.49 -10.61
N VAL A 62 -12.21 1.71 -10.55
CA VAL A 62 -12.78 1.02 -11.72
C VAL A 62 -14.21 1.46 -11.94
N TYR A 63 -14.44 2.32 -12.94
CA TYR A 63 -15.71 3.02 -13.01
C TYR A 63 -16.21 3.39 -14.38
N ASP A 64 -17.53 3.52 -14.52
CA ASP A 64 -18.20 3.94 -15.75
C ASP A 64 -17.67 3.19 -16.99
N ASN A 65 -17.35 1.90 -16.84
CA ASN A 65 -17.05 1.00 -17.94
C ASN A 65 -18.35 0.39 -18.49
N ALA A 66 -18.26 -0.30 -19.62
CA ALA A 66 -19.41 -0.76 -20.40
C ALA A 66 -20.21 0.41 -21.01
N THR A 67 -19.52 1.47 -21.44
CA THR A 67 -20.16 2.67 -22.00
C THR A 67 -20.82 2.45 -23.35
N ALA A 68 -20.41 1.39 -24.07
CA ALA A 68 -20.95 1.04 -25.39
C ALA A 68 -21.35 -0.44 -25.49
N GLY A 69 -20.75 -1.31 -24.69
CA GLY A 69 -21.15 -2.71 -24.49
C GLY A 69 -22.37 -2.82 -23.56
N LEU A 70 -23.13 -3.90 -23.71
CA LEU A 70 -24.34 -4.19 -22.97
C LEU A 70 -24.11 -5.05 -21.72
N ARG A 71 -22.92 -5.62 -21.53
CA ARG A 71 -22.66 -6.62 -20.47
C ARG A 71 -21.43 -6.33 -19.62
N GLY A 72 -20.68 -5.28 -19.93
CA GLY A 72 -19.36 -5.05 -19.32
C GLY A 72 -19.39 -4.85 -17.81
N VAL A 73 -18.50 -5.53 -17.11
CA VAL A 73 -18.39 -5.42 -15.65
C VAL A 73 -17.20 -4.52 -15.30
N GLY A 74 -17.16 -4.03 -14.06
CA GLY A 74 -15.99 -3.34 -13.55
C GLY A 74 -14.78 -4.27 -13.51
N ILE A 75 -14.86 -5.33 -12.71
CA ILE A 75 -13.81 -6.35 -12.58
C ILE A 75 -14.38 -7.76 -12.77
N GLY A 76 -13.92 -8.46 -13.81
CA GLY A 76 -14.24 -9.86 -14.07
C GLY A 76 -13.07 -10.75 -13.67
N LEU A 77 -13.25 -11.57 -12.63
CA LEU A 77 -12.36 -12.66 -12.28
C LEU A 77 -12.94 -13.95 -12.86
N TYR A 78 -12.45 -14.37 -14.02
CA TYR A 78 -12.93 -15.56 -14.71
C TYR A 78 -11.85 -16.64 -14.76
N SER A 79 -12.31 -17.87 -15.05
CA SER A 79 -11.54 -19.06 -15.43
C SER A 79 -10.21 -19.30 -14.70
N GLY A 80 -10.15 -20.40 -13.94
CA GLY A 80 -8.95 -20.83 -13.25
C GLY A 80 -8.84 -20.34 -11.80
N PRO A 81 -7.85 -20.81 -11.04
CA PRO A 81 -7.85 -20.68 -9.59
C PRO A 81 -7.17 -19.42 -9.03
N GLY A 82 -7.58 -19.03 -7.82
CA GLY A 82 -6.79 -18.17 -6.93
C GLY A 82 -6.74 -16.69 -7.32
N HIS A 83 -7.71 -16.22 -8.09
CA HIS A 83 -7.79 -14.80 -8.45
C HIS A 83 -8.26 -13.94 -7.27
N GLU A 84 -7.69 -12.75 -7.13
CA GLU A 84 -7.99 -11.85 -6.01
C GLU A 84 -8.44 -10.49 -6.53
N ALA A 85 -9.53 -9.94 -5.97
CA ALA A 85 -9.89 -8.54 -6.14
C ALA A 85 -10.14 -7.88 -4.78
N TYR A 86 -9.28 -6.93 -4.39
CA TYR A 86 -9.41 -6.26 -3.10
C TYR A 86 -8.98 -4.80 -3.05
N GLY A 87 -9.51 -4.07 -2.07
CA GLY A 87 -9.16 -2.66 -1.89
C GLY A 87 -9.55 -1.76 -3.07
N ASN A 88 -10.35 -2.26 -4.02
CA ASN A 88 -10.78 -1.48 -5.18
C ASN A 88 -12.01 -0.64 -4.84
N ILE A 89 -12.18 0.45 -5.58
CA ILE A 89 -13.40 1.24 -5.59
C ILE A 89 -14.05 1.05 -6.96
N VAL A 90 -15.25 0.43 -6.97
CA VAL A 90 -15.90 -0.04 -8.20
C VAL A 90 -17.31 0.55 -8.32
N TRP A 91 -17.56 1.42 -9.30
CA TRP A 91 -18.86 2.09 -9.45
C TRP A 91 -19.26 2.45 -10.87
N GLY A 92 -20.55 2.65 -11.13
CA GLY A 92 -21.03 3.17 -12.41
C GLY A 92 -20.86 2.20 -13.60
N ASN A 93 -20.38 0.98 -13.36
CA ASN A 93 -20.28 -0.05 -14.39
C ASN A 93 -21.62 -0.79 -14.52
N ASN A 94 -21.82 -1.56 -15.59
CA ASN A 94 -23.05 -2.33 -15.75
C ASN A 94 -23.17 -3.45 -14.69
N TYR A 95 -22.07 -4.08 -14.28
CA TYR A 95 -21.98 -4.90 -13.06
C TYR A 95 -20.72 -4.54 -12.28
N GLY A 96 -20.70 -4.74 -10.96
CA GLY A 96 -19.54 -4.41 -10.12
C GLY A 96 -18.37 -5.39 -10.33
N ILE A 97 -18.28 -6.40 -9.45
CA ILE A 97 -17.27 -7.46 -9.50
C ILE A 97 -17.97 -8.79 -9.77
N THR A 98 -17.44 -9.59 -10.70
CA THR A 98 -18.04 -10.88 -11.05
C THR A 98 -17.03 -12.01 -11.02
N MET A 99 -17.43 -13.16 -10.50
CA MET A 99 -16.70 -14.43 -10.54
C MET A 99 -17.51 -15.43 -11.36
N ASN A 100 -16.94 -15.92 -12.46
CA ASN A 100 -17.65 -16.80 -13.39
C ASN A 100 -16.71 -17.69 -14.23
N TYR A 101 -17.28 -18.50 -15.13
CA TYR A 101 -16.60 -19.29 -16.15
C TYR A 101 -15.49 -20.19 -15.60
N GLY A 102 -15.77 -20.90 -14.50
CA GLY A 102 -14.81 -21.84 -13.90
C GLY A 102 -13.70 -21.19 -13.09
N ALA A 103 -13.89 -19.94 -12.63
CA ALA A 103 -13.07 -19.40 -11.55
C ALA A 103 -13.32 -20.21 -10.26
N THR A 104 -12.24 -20.62 -9.60
CA THR A 104 -12.28 -21.36 -8.33
C THR A 104 -11.37 -20.69 -7.30
N GLU A 105 -11.72 -20.75 -6.02
CA GLU A 105 -10.91 -20.13 -4.96
C GLU A 105 -10.65 -18.63 -5.18
N ALA A 106 -11.56 -17.94 -5.90
CA ALA A 106 -11.45 -16.52 -6.14
C ALA A 106 -11.89 -15.73 -4.91
N GLN A 107 -11.08 -14.76 -4.48
CA GLN A 107 -11.37 -13.93 -3.31
C GLN A 107 -11.74 -12.52 -3.74
N VAL A 108 -12.87 -12.03 -3.22
CA VAL A 108 -13.33 -10.65 -3.44
C VAL A 108 -13.57 -10.04 -2.07
N HIS A 109 -12.71 -9.14 -1.63
CA HIS A 109 -12.79 -8.58 -0.28
C HIS A 109 -12.29 -7.16 -0.14
N ASP A 110 -12.68 -6.47 0.93
CA ASP A 110 -12.20 -5.12 1.25
C ASP A 110 -12.41 -4.10 0.11
N ASN A 111 -13.37 -4.35 -0.80
CA ASN A 111 -13.70 -3.41 -1.87
C ASN A 111 -14.82 -2.48 -1.43
N THR A 112 -14.84 -1.26 -1.98
CA THR A 112 -15.98 -0.35 -1.90
C THR A 112 -16.73 -0.38 -3.23
N ILE A 113 -17.96 -0.89 -3.23
CA ILE A 113 -18.74 -1.14 -4.45
C ILE A 113 -20.09 -0.47 -4.34
N TYR A 114 -20.42 0.39 -5.28
CA TYR A 114 -21.65 1.18 -5.25
C TYR A 114 -22.05 1.60 -6.66
N ARG A 115 -23.32 1.98 -6.86
CA ARG A 115 -23.80 2.56 -8.12
C ARG A 115 -23.47 1.79 -9.41
N ASN A 116 -23.33 0.47 -9.35
CA ASN A 116 -23.28 -0.35 -10.57
C ASN A 116 -24.72 -0.67 -10.99
N GLY A 117 -24.98 -0.77 -12.31
CA GLY A 117 -26.33 -0.92 -12.86
C GLY A 117 -27.00 -2.25 -12.49
N GLY A 118 -26.20 -3.30 -12.38
CA GLY A 118 -26.58 -4.66 -11.99
C GLY A 118 -26.05 -5.02 -10.61
N THR A 119 -25.83 -6.31 -10.38
CA THR A 119 -25.36 -6.83 -9.08
C THR A 119 -23.99 -6.24 -8.69
N TYR A 120 -23.84 -5.85 -7.41
CA TYR A 120 -22.57 -5.35 -6.87
C TYR A 120 -21.46 -6.40 -6.92
N ILE A 121 -21.72 -7.59 -6.41
CA ILE A 121 -20.84 -8.76 -6.51
C ILE A 121 -21.68 -9.94 -6.98
N LEU A 122 -21.27 -10.60 -8.06
CA LEU A 122 -21.97 -11.76 -8.61
C LEU A 122 -21.04 -12.97 -8.65
N ASP A 123 -21.37 -14.01 -7.88
CA ASP A 123 -20.81 -15.36 -8.03
C ASP A 123 -21.88 -16.25 -8.67
N VAL A 124 -21.74 -16.52 -9.98
CA VAL A 124 -22.76 -17.27 -10.74
C VAL A 124 -22.64 -18.77 -10.50
N ASN A 125 -21.45 -19.27 -10.15
CA ASN A 125 -21.22 -20.72 -10.08
C ASN A 125 -21.24 -21.24 -8.63
N GLY A 126 -21.15 -20.37 -7.62
CA GLY A 126 -21.12 -20.77 -6.21
C GLY A 126 -19.94 -21.69 -5.89
N LEU A 127 -18.88 -21.65 -6.70
CA LEU A 127 -17.73 -22.56 -6.65
C LEU A 127 -16.65 -22.11 -5.66
N ASN A 128 -16.84 -20.96 -5.00
CA ASN A 128 -15.81 -20.36 -4.16
C ASN A 128 -15.97 -20.75 -2.70
N SER A 129 -15.18 -21.74 -2.27
CA SER A 129 -15.03 -22.11 -0.85
C SER A 129 -14.32 -21.03 -0.01
N ALA A 130 -13.71 -20.04 -0.68
CA ALA A 130 -13.16 -18.79 -0.17
C ALA A 130 -13.33 -17.75 -1.29
N GLY A 131 -13.91 -16.56 -1.18
CA GLY A 131 -14.57 -15.88 -0.08
C GLY A 131 -14.99 -14.48 -0.55
N ILE A 132 -16.25 -14.10 -0.29
CA ILE A 132 -16.74 -12.72 -0.41
C ILE A 132 -16.89 -12.18 1.01
N TYR A 133 -16.00 -11.29 1.44
CA TYR A 133 -16.02 -10.76 2.81
C TYR A 133 -15.51 -9.33 2.88
N ASN A 134 -15.86 -8.58 3.93
CA ASN A 134 -15.40 -7.22 4.18
C ASN A 134 -15.60 -6.21 3.03
N ASN A 135 -16.42 -6.52 2.03
CA ASN A 135 -16.77 -5.57 0.99
C ASN A 135 -17.82 -4.59 1.53
N THR A 136 -17.56 -3.31 1.33
CA THR A 136 -18.52 -2.25 1.62
C THR A 136 -19.42 -2.07 0.39
N LEU A 137 -20.66 -2.57 0.48
CA LEU A 137 -21.67 -2.44 -0.56
C LEU A 137 -22.57 -1.25 -0.23
N ILE A 138 -22.55 -0.21 -1.05
CA ILE A 138 -23.36 0.99 -0.82
C ILE A 138 -24.44 1.10 -1.87
N ASN A 139 -25.68 1.31 -1.43
CA ASN A 139 -26.82 1.45 -2.32
C ASN A 139 -26.69 2.70 -3.22
N GLN A 140 -27.52 2.77 -4.27
CA GLN A 140 -27.47 3.79 -5.34
C GLN A 140 -27.54 5.26 -4.87
N ASP A 141 -27.91 5.51 -3.61
CA ASP A 141 -28.21 6.84 -3.05
C ASP A 141 -27.00 7.60 -2.46
N VAL A 142 -25.75 7.19 -2.68
CA VAL A 142 -24.58 7.92 -2.13
C VAL A 142 -24.38 9.27 -2.83
N PRO A 143 -24.59 10.43 -2.18
CA PRO A 143 -24.42 11.72 -2.85
C PRO A 143 -22.97 11.89 -3.35
N SER A 144 -22.82 12.52 -4.51
CA SER A 144 -21.52 13.05 -4.91
C SER A 144 -21.13 14.21 -3.96
N PRO A 145 -19.88 14.32 -3.49
CA PRO A 145 -18.73 13.47 -3.77
C PRO A 145 -18.64 12.25 -2.85
N ILE A 146 -18.06 11.18 -3.40
CA ILE A 146 -17.83 9.88 -2.78
C ILE A 146 -16.94 10.05 -1.52
N PRO A 147 -17.11 9.25 -0.44
CA PRO A 147 -16.20 9.26 0.70
C PRO A 147 -14.73 9.17 0.28
N PRO A 148 -13.81 9.85 0.99
CA PRO A 148 -12.38 9.77 0.73
C PRO A 148 -11.94 8.32 0.68
N ILE A 149 -11.32 8.01 -0.43
CA ILE A 149 -10.72 6.74 -0.77
C ILE A 149 -9.90 6.18 0.41
N PRO A 150 -10.28 5.04 1.03
CA PRO A 150 -9.36 4.28 1.84
C PRO A 150 -8.41 3.51 0.90
N GLY A 151 -7.32 4.14 0.45
CA GLY A 151 -6.16 3.47 -0.16
C GLY A 151 -5.90 3.59 -1.68
N GLY A 152 -6.87 3.99 -2.50
CA GLY A 152 -6.73 4.35 -3.93
C GLY A 152 -6.54 5.83 -4.27
N GLY A 153 -6.00 6.64 -3.36
CA GLY A 153 -5.36 7.89 -3.75
C GLY A 153 -3.91 7.57 -4.11
N ALA A 154 -3.31 8.29 -5.06
CA ALA A 154 -1.89 8.56 -4.90
C ALA A 154 -1.72 8.98 -3.43
N THR A 155 -1.05 8.16 -2.61
CA THR A 155 -0.67 8.62 -1.28
C THR A 155 0.09 9.91 -1.55
N THR A 156 -0.41 11.03 -1.02
CA THR A 156 0.32 12.30 -1.14
C THR A 156 1.75 11.98 -0.74
N PRO A 157 2.73 12.22 -1.62
CA PRO A 157 4.11 11.84 -1.37
C PRO A 157 4.48 12.20 0.06
N ILE A 158 4.80 11.18 0.86
CA ILE A 158 5.28 11.44 2.21
C ILE A 158 6.72 11.87 2.00
N ASN A 159 6.97 13.17 2.03
CA ASN A 159 8.33 13.67 2.11
C ASN A 159 8.86 13.30 3.49
N GLY A 160 10.03 12.68 3.52
CA GLY A 160 10.74 12.41 4.75
C GLY A 160 10.93 13.70 5.54
N GLN A 161 10.73 13.65 6.85
CA GLN A 161 10.91 14.78 7.74
C GLN A 161 11.64 14.31 9.00
N CYS A 162 12.71 15.02 9.34
CA CYS A 162 13.52 14.72 10.52
C CYS A 162 12.70 14.96 11.80
N GLY A 163 12.83 14.04 12.75
CA GLY A 163 12.46 14.31 14.13
C GLY A 163 13.53 15.11 14.86
N THR A 164 13.19 15.60 16.05
CA THR A 164 14.09 16.42 16.89
C THR A 164 14.96 15.56 17.82
N THR A 165 14.71 14.27 17.91
CA THR A 165 15.48 13.31 18.70
C THR A 165 16.29 12.39 17.80
N GLN A 166 17.39 11.85 18.32
CA GLN A 166 18.26 10.94 17.58
C GLN A 166 17.46 9.80 16.93
N ASN A 167 17.72 9.56 15.64
CA ASN A 167 17.15 8.45 14.87
C ASN A 167 15.62 8.41 14.87
N THR A 168 14.99 9.58 14.73
CA THR A 168 13.54 9.70 14.61
C THR A 168 13.12 10.44 13.36
N CYS A 169 11.98 10.04 12.80
CA CYS A 169 11.34 10.69 11.68
C CYS A 169 9.94 11.13 12.10
N THR A 170 9.61 12.40 11.85
CA THR A 170 8.24 12.91 12.00
C THR A 170 7.37 12.49 10.81
N ALA A 171 8.00 12.22 9.66
CA ALA A 171 7.37 11.60 8.49
C ALA A 171 8.41 10.79 7.71
N GLY A 172 7.97 9.71 7.05
CA GLY A 172 8.84 8.80 6.29
C GLY A 172 9.42 7.65 7.13
N ALA A 173 10.07 6.70 6.46
CA ALA A 173 10.70 5.55 7.08
C ALA A 173 12.13 5.88 7.53
N LEU A 174 12.47 5.53 8.76
CA LEU A 174 13.81 5.70 9.30
C LEU A 174 14.81 4.77 8.59
N SER A 175 15.93 5.32 8.15
CA SER A 175 17.14 4.59 7.77
C SER A 175 18.31 5.17 8.54
N ASP A 176 18.76 4.45 9.56
CA ASP A 176 19.93 4.84 10.34
C ASP A 176 21.21 4.75 9.48
N THR A 177 22.09 5.72 9.61
CA THR A 177 23.34 5.78 8.82
C THR A 177 24.54 5.91 9.74
N ALA A 178 25.75 5.64 9.23
CA ALA A 178 26.93 5.72 10.06
C ALA A 178 27.15 7.14 10.59
N ASP A 179 27.23 7.27 11.91
CA ASP A 179 27.50 8.52 12.59
C ASP A 179 28.91 9.07 12.31
N SER A 180 29.08 10.38 12.52
CA SER A 180 30.40 11.03 12.53
C SER A 180 30.94 11.20 13.95
N ALA A 181 32.16 11.70 14.09
CA ALA A 181 32.74 12.02 15.40
C ALA A 181 31.87 13.00 16.20
N THR A 182 31.16 13.91 15.53
CA THR A 182 30.46 15.05 16.14
C THR A 182 28.95 15.02 15.97
N GLN A 183 28.39 14.07 15.20
CA GLN A 183 26.97 14.02 14.88
C GLN A 183 26.43 12.59 14.78
N TYR A 184 25.21 12.39 15.27
CA TYR A 184 24.34 11.28 14.89
C TYR A 184 23.73 11.54 13.52
N LEU A 185 23.70 10.57 12.61
CA LEU A 185 23.25 10.75 11.22
C LEU A 185 22.20 9.71 10.81
N TRP A 186 21.07 10.15 10.27
CA TRP A 186 20.05 9.24 9.72
C TRP A 186 19.33 9.84 8.52
N GLN A 187 18.58 9.02 7.81
CA GLN A 187 17.69 9.43 6.74
C GLN A 187 16.23 9.13 7.11
N CYS A 188 15.35 10.04 6.71
CA CYS A 188 13.91 9.80 6.68
C CYS A 188 13.51 9.63 5.22
N ILE A 189 13.28 8.37 4.83
CA ILE A 189 12.97 7.98 3.46
C ILE A 189 11.50 8.28 3.18
N GLY A 190 11.25 9.03 2.12
CA GLY A 190 9.89 9.32 1.68
C GLY A 190 9.16 8.10 1.10
N SER A 191 7.87 8.23 0.81
CA SER A 191 7.13 7.14 0.17
C SER A 191 7.63 6.88 -1.25
N SER A 192 7.56 5.62 -1.70
CA SER A 192 7.96 5.19 -3.06
C SER A 192 7.14 5.84 -4.19
N ASN A 193 6.03 6.50 -3.87
CA ASN A 193 5.14 7.18 -4.80
C ASN A 193 5.56 8.64 -5.07
N GLY A 194 6.86 8.96 -4.98
CA GLY A 194 7.42 10.29 -5.30
C GLY A 194 7.78 11.16 -4.08
N GLY A 195 7.86 10.59 -2.88
CA GLY A 195 8.28 11.32 -1.67
C GLY A 195 9.80 11.50 -1.60
N GLY A 196 10.24 12.72 -1.27
CA GLY A 196 11.67 13.01 -1.10
C GLY A 196 12.25 12.44 0.19
N THR A 197 13.54 12.11 0.19
CA THR A 197 14.28 11.69 1.38
C THR A 197 14.91 12.90 2.08
N ALA A 198 14.72 13.03 3.39
CA ALA A 198 15.41 14.01 4.21
C ALA A 198 16.65 13.41 4.87
N SER A 199 17.76 14.13 4.86
CA SER A 199 18.96 13.80 5.63
C SER A 199 18.94 14.54 6.96
N CYS A 200 19.15 13.82 8.03
CA CYS A 200 18.95 14.28 9.39
C CYS A 200 20.23 14.12 10.22
N SER A 201 20.45 15.07 11.13
CA SER A 201 21.61 15.04 12.02
C SER A 201 21.27 15.60 13.39
N LEU A 202 21.86 15.02 14.44
CA LEU A 202 21.84 15.59 15.80
C LEU A 202 23.28 15.72 16.30
N PRO A 203 23.72 16.87 16.84
CA PRO A 203 25.03 16.99 17.45
C PRO A 203 25.20 15.96 18.57
N ARG A 204 26.37 15.32 18.60
CA ARG A 204 26.79 14.59 19.78
C ARG A 204 27.07 15.64 20.84
N SER A 205 26.45 15.48 22.01
CA SER A 205 26.90 16.22 23.18
C SER A 205 28.30 15.73 23.46
N ASP A 206 29.28 16.45 22.92
CA ASP A 206 30.63 16.42 23.46
C ASP A 206 30.46 16.98 24.87
N THR A 207 30.20 16.10 25.84
CA THR A 207 30.86 16.28 27.10
C THR A 207 32.29 15.86 26.83
N PRO A 208 33.26 16.79 26.67
CA PRO A 208 34.60 16.45 27.09
C PRO A 208 34.46 15.84 28.48
N PRO A 209 35.27 14.83 28.86
CA PRO A 209 35.40 14.48 30.26
C PRO A 209 35.89 15.75 30.98
N ASN A 210 34.96 16.57 31.48
CA ASN A 210 35.29 17.82 32.13
C ASN A 210 35.85 17.43 33.49
N GLN A 211 37.13 17.73 33.65
CA GLN A 211 37.76 17.82 34.95
C GLN A 211 36.92 18.76 35.81
N SER A 212 36.20 18.21 36.78
CA SER A 212 35.62 19.03 37.85
C SER A 212 36.72 19.89 38.46
N PRO A 213 36.54 21.21 38.60
CA PRO A 213 37.46 22.00 39.40
C PRO A 213 37.35 21.50 40.84
N ILE A 214 38.43 20.88 41.33
CA ILE A 214 38.55 20.50 42.74
C ILE A 214 38.41 21.80 43.56
N PRO A 215 37.39 21.95 44.43
CA PRO A 215 37.29 23.15 45.25
C PRO A 215 38.45 23.16 46.25
N LEU A 216 39.23 24.24 46.27
CA LEU A 216 40.35 24.53 47.18
C LEU A 216 39.94 24.65 48.68
N ALA A 217 38.75 24.18 49.07
CA ALA A 217 38.18 24.37 50.39
C ALA A 217 38.41 23.19 51.36
N MET A 218 39.12 22.13 50.98
CA MET A 218 39.39 20.99 51.87
C MET A 218 40.87 20.90 52.25
N TYR A 219 41.42 21.99 52.75
CA TYR A 219 42.68 22.02 53.50
C TYR A 219 42.39 22.49 54.93
N ARG A 220 42.76 21.66 55.93
CA ARG A 220 42.69 21.80 57.42
C ARG A 220 41.62 20.90 58.03
N PHE A 221 41.85 19.96 58.96
CA PHE A 221 42.99 19.56 59.79
C PHE A 221 42.73 18.09 60.20
N ILE A 222 43.70 17.17 60.07
CA ILE A 222 44.20 16.38 61.22
C ILE A 222 45.70 16.18 60.99
N LYS A 223 46.50 16.80 61.85
CA LYS A 223 47.95 16.55 62.00
C LYS A 223 48.15 15.50 63.09
N ARG A 224 49.24 14.72 62.91
CA ARG A 224 49.99 13.85 63.87
C ARG A 224 49.62 12.38 63.80
N ARG A 225 50.55 11.41 63.78
CA ARG A 225 52.02 11.33 63.58
C ARG A 225 52.32 9.81 63.64
N TRP A 226 53.32 9.35 62.87
CA TRP A 226 54.22 8.20 63.14
C TRP A 226 53.61 6.79 63.07
N ASN A 227 54.30 5.71 62.66
CA ASN A 227 55.54 5.45 61.91
C ASN A 227 55.60 3.90 61.77
N GLY A 228 56.12 3.38 60.66
CA GLY A 228 56.49 1.96 60.49
C GLY A 228 55.31 1.05 60.09
N VAL A 229 55.46 -0.09 59.42
CA VAL A 229 56.59 -0.92 58.98
C VAL A 229 56.09 -1.77 57.79
N VAL A 230 56.89 -1.81 56.73
CA VAL A 230 57.30 -2.95 55.87
C VAL A 230 56.39 -4.20 55.71
N GLN A 231 56.15 -4.52 54.42
CA GLN A 231 56.06 -5.82 53.72
C GLN A 231 54.94 -6.86 53.91
N SER A 232 54.57 -7.39 52.73
CA SER A 232 54.23 -8.79 52.39
C SER A 232 52.94 -9.31 52.99
N SER A 233 52.18 -10.24 52.44
CA SER A 233 52.10 -11.03 51.21
C SER A 233 50.81 -11.84 51.43
N GLN A 234 50.14 -12.29 50.36
CA GLN A 234 49.24 -13.46 50.26
C GLN A 234 48.41 -13.85 51.50
N ILE A 235 47.09 -13.97 51.42
CA ILE A 235 46.27 -14.91 50.63
C ILE A 235 44.85 -14.32 50.59
#